data_AF-A0A350X170-F1
#
_entry.id   AF-A0A350X170-F1
#
_cell.length_a   1.000
_cell.length_b   1.000
_cell.length_c   1.000
_cell.angle_alpha   90.00
_cell.angle_beta   90.00
_cell.angle_gamma   90.00
#
_symmetry.space_group_name_H-M   'P 1'
#
loop_
_entity.id
_entity.type
_entity.pdbx_description
1 polymer ?
#
loop_
_entity_poly.entity_id
_entity_poly.type
_entity_poly.pdbx_seq_one_letter_code
_entity_poly.pdbx_strand_id
1 'polypeptide(L)' 'MSIVHRIALVLVIIGAVNWGLIGFFEFDLVAYLFGGQTAALSRIIYGLVGLAGLVNIGLLFSDVDKR' A
#
# COMPACT_ATOMS: atom_id res chain seq x y z
N MET A 1 2.01 -8.84 -18.07
CA MET A 1 2.01 -7.93 -16.90
C MET A 1 3.42 -7.42 -16.68
N SER A 2 3.63 -6.10 -16.82
CA SER A 2 4.96 -5.49 -16.59
C SER A 2 5.38 -5.68 -15.12
N ILE A 3 6.67 -5.88 -14.85
CA ILE A 3 7.23 -6.06 -13.49
C ILE A 3 6.80 -4.94 -12.54
N VAL A 4 6.68 -3.71 -13.04
CA VAL A 4 6.26 -2.52 -12.28
C VAL A 4 4.85 -2.68 -11.71
N HIS A 5 3.93 -3.26 -12.49
CA HIS A 5 2.56 -3.52 -12.04
C HIS A 5 2.53 -4.55 -10.91
N ARG A 6 3.38 -5.57 -11.00
CA ARG A 6 3.47 -6.62 -9.99
C ARG A 6 4.01 -6.07 -8.66
N ILE A 7 5.03 -5.20 -8.73
CA ILE A 7 5.60 -4.53 -7.54
C ILE A 7 4.57 -3.57 -6.92
N ALA A 8 3.88 -2.76 -7.72
CA ALA A 8 2.84 -1.87 -7.25
C ALA A 8 1.71 -2.63 -6.54
N LEU A 9 1.27 -3.76 -7.10
CA LEU A 9 0.19 -4.58 -6.54
C LEU A 9 0.60 -5.23 -5.22
N VAL A 10 1.85 -5.70 -5.10
CA VAL A 10 2.40 -6.19 -3.82
C VAL A 10 2.44 -5.08 -2.76
N LEU A 11 2.90 -3.87 -3.12
CA LEU A 11 2.92 -2.73 -2.19
C LEU A 11 1.51 -2.35 -1.71
N VAL A 12 0.53 -2.39 -2.61
CA VAL A 12 -0.88 -2.13 -2.26
C VAL A 12 -1.43 -3.20 -1.33
N ILE A 13 -1.12 -4.49 -1.56
CA ILE A 13 -1.55 -5.58 -0.66
C ILE A 13 -0.94 -5.39 0.73
N ILE A 14 0.36 -5.07 0.82
CA ILE A 14 1.02 -4.80 2.10
C ILE A 14 0.34 -3.64 2.83
N GLY A 15 0.00 -2.58 2.09
CA GLY A 15 -0.79 -1.47 2.60
C GLY A 15 -2.15 -1.86 3.15
N ALA A 16 -2.93 -2.60 2.36
CA ALA A 16 -4.26 -3.05 2.73
C ALA A 16 -4.24 -3.95 3.98
N VAL A 17 -3.22 -4.81 4.10
CA VAL A 17 -3.01 -5.62 5.31
C VAL A 17 -2.71 -4.75 6.53
N ASN A 18 -1.82 -3.75 6.41
CA ASN A 18 -1.53 -2.83 7.53
C ASN A 18 -2.78 -2.04 7.95
N TRP A 19 -3.55 -1.52 6.99
CA TRP A 19 -4.80 -0.82 7.28
C TRP A 19 -5.88 -1.73 7.87
N GLY A 20 -5.95 -3.00 7.45
CA GLY A 20 -6.81 -4.00 8.06
C GLY A 20 -6.43 -4.27 9.53
N LEU A 21 -5.14 -4.39 9.83
CA LEU A 21 -4.66 -4.57 11.20
C LEU A 21 -5.01 -3.36 12.09
N ILE A 22 -4.88 -2.14 11.56
CA ILE A 22 -5.29 -0.92 12.26
C ILE A 22 -6.82 -0.91 12.48
N GLY A 23 -7.62 -1.29 11.48
CA GLY A 23 -9.07 -1.25 11.58
C GLY A 23 -9.68 -2.31 12.50
N PHE A 24 -9.12 -3.52 12.55
CA PHE A 24 -9.66 -4.62 13.36
C PHE A 24 -9.03 -4.73 14.75
N PHE A 25 -7.75 -4.35 14.90
CA PHE A 25 -6.98 -4.59 16.12
C PHE A 25 -6.31 -3.33 16.67
N GLU A 26 -6.54 -2.15 16.05
CA GLU A 26 -5.85 -0.89 16.38
C GLU A 26 -4.31 -1.03 16.33
N PHE A 27 -3.81 -2.02 15.58
CA PHE A 27 -2.40 -2.37 15.52
C PHE A 27 -1.77 -1.90 14.21
N ASP A 28 -0.84 -0.96 14.32
CA ASP A 28 -0.09 -0.43 13.18
C ASP A 28 1.27 -1.13 13.09
N LEU A 29 1.37 -2.11 12.18
CA LEU A 29 2.60 -2.90 11.97
C LEU A 29 3.75 -2.03 11.47
N VAL A 30 3.47 -1.04 10.61
CA VAL A 30 4.49 -0.11 10.10
C VAL A 30 4.99 0.75 11.25
N ALA A 31 4.11 1.33 12.06
CA ALA A 31 4.54 2.11 13.22
C ALA A 31 5.32 1.24 14.22
N TYR A 32 4.88 0.00 14.44
CA TYR A 32 5.54 -0.95 15.34
C TYR A 32 6.98 -1.27 14.89
N LEU A 33 7.19 -1.48 13.59
CA LEU A 33 8.52 -1.81 13.04
C LEU A 33 9.44 -0.59 12.89
N PHE A 34 8.89 0.59 12.62
CA PHE A 34 9.67 1.78 12.22
C PHE A 34 9.72 2.88 13.29
N GLY A 35 9.32 2.59 14.53
CA GLY A 35 9.53 3.48 15.68
C GLY A 35 8.41 4.49 15.93
N GLY A 36 7.20 4.20 15.47
CA GLY A 36 5.98 4.94 15.75
C GLY A 36 5.33 5.57 14.52
N GLN A 37 4.06 5.95 14.66
CA GLN A 37 3.25 6.53 13.58
C GLN A 37 3.77 7.91 13.13
N THR A 38 4.42 8.62 14.05
CA THR A 38 5.01 9.95 13.80
C THR A 38 6.44 9.88 13.24
N ALA A 39 7.07 8.70 13.22
CA ALA A 39 8.41 8.55 12.68
C ALA A 39 8.44 8.91 11.19
N ALA A 40 9.46 9.65 10.78
CA ALA A 40 9.60 10.12 9.40
C ALA A 40 9.56 8.95 8.38
N LEU A 41 10.14 7.81 8.76
CA LEU A 41 10.20 6.61 7.93
C LEU A 41 8.82 5.95 7.75
N SER A 42 8.03 5.84 8.82
CA SER A 42 6.65 5.34 8.76
C SER A 42 5.79 6.20 7.82
N ARG A 43 5.93 7.53 7.91
CA ARG A 43 5.20 8.47 7.06
C ARG A 43 5.56 8.33 5.58
N ILE A 44 6.83 8.09 5.27
CA ILE A 44 7.28 7.80 3.90
C ILE A 44 6.62 6.51 3.40
N ILE A 45 6.59 5.45 4.21
CA ILE A 45 5.97 4.17 3.83
C ILE A 45 4.47 4.33 3.59
N TYR A 46 3.74 5.03 4.48
CA TYR A 46 2.33 5.30 4.26
C TYR A 46 2.07 6.11 2.98
N GLY A 47 2.93 7.10 2.70
CA GLY A 47 2.86 7.88 1.46
C GLY A 47 3.08 7.03 0.21
N LEU A 48 4.08 6.14 0.22
CA LEU A 48 4.38 5.23 -0.88
C LEU A 48 3.24 4.21 -1.11
N VAL A 49 2.68 3.67 -0.03
CA VAL A 49 1.53 2.77 -0.08
C VAL A 49 0.30 3.46 -0.67
N GLY A 50 0.00 4.68 -0.22
CA GLY A 50 -1.11 5.49 -0.75
C GLY A 50 -0.92 5.81 -2.23
N LEU A 51 0.29 6.21 -2.64
CA LEU A 51 0.62 6.50 -4.03
C LEU A 51 0.51 5.25 -4.92
N ALA A 52 0.98 4.10 -4.43
CA ALA A 52 0.81 2.82 -5.11
C ALA A 52 -0.67 2.47 -5.30
N GLY A 53 -1.51 2.74 -4.28
CA GLY A 53 -2.97 2.60 -4.36
C GLY A 53 -3.57 3.48 -5.45
N LEU A 54 -3.19 4.76 -5.53
CA LEU A 54 -3.68 5.69 -6.56
C LEU A 54 -3.31 5.23 -7.98
N VAL A 55 -2.08 4.75 -8.19
CA VAL A 55 -1.66 4.18 -9.47
C VAL A 55 -2.50 2.93 -9.79
N ASN A 56 -2.80 2.11 -8.79
CA ASN A 56 -3.58 0.89 -8.98
C ASN A 56 -5.08 1.14 -9.19
N ILE A 57 -5.61 2.27 -8.72
CA ILE A 57 -6.97 2.73 -9.05
C ILE A 57 -7.08 3.04 -10.55
N GLY A 58 -6.06 3.68 -11.14
CA GLY A 58 -5.98 3.87 -12.58
C GLY A 58 -6.02 2.54 -13.35
N LEU A 59 -5.42 1.49 -12.79
CA LEU A 59 -5.48 0.11 -13.31
C LEU A 59 -6.84 -0.57 -13.15
N LEU A 60 -7.56 -0.27 -12.07
CA LEU A 60 -8.90 -0.82 -11.82
C LEU A 60 -9.92 -0.32 -12.84
N PHE A 61 -9.75 0.93 -13.32
CA PHE A 61 -10.63 1.56 -14.30
C PHE A 61 -10.08 1.56 -15.72
N SER A 62 -8.78 1.29 -15.91
CA SER A 62 -8.30 0.94 -17.24
C SER A 62 -8.86 -0.43 -17.58
N ASP A 63 -9.63 -0.52 -18.68
CA ASP A 63 -9.95 -1.82 -19.27
C ASP A 63 -8.64 -2.59 -19.39
N VAL A 64 -8.50 -3.67 -18.61
CA VAL A 64 -7.46 -4.68 -18.82
C VAL A 64 -7.77 -5.21 -20.20
N ASP A 65 -7.13 -4.59 -21.19
CA ASP A 65 -7.42 -4.82 -22.59
C ASP A 65 -7.36 -6.33 -22.82
N LYS A 66 -8.52 -6.86 -23.20
CA LYS A 66 -8.77 -8.27 -23.41
C LYS A 66 -7.81 -8.72 -24.50
N ARG A 67 -6.70 -9.36 -24.12
CA ARG A 67 -5.97 -10.25 -25.02
C ARG A 67 -6.49 -11.65 -24.87
#